data_AF-A0A9D4PH89-F1
#
_entry.id   AF-A0A9D4PH89-F1
#
_cell.length_a   1.000
_cell.length_b   1.000
_cell.length_c   1.000
_cell.angle_alpha   90.00
_cell.angle_beta   90.00
_cell.angle_gamma   90.00
#
_symmetry.space_group_name_H-M   'P 1'
#
loop_
_entity.id
_entity.type
_entity.pdbx_description
1 polymer ?
#
loop_
_entity_poly.entity_id
_entity_poly.type
_entity_poly.pdbx_seq_one_letter_code
_entity_poly.pdbx_strand_id
1 'polypeptide(L)'
;MDLMRVKFATQVSSRSMAWAITYYTIRNVFNSLDTAGTVEFTARMNDLFDAMNRRHPGEAVHNQSQDILVMKESLQWLNDWEHDLNFGVITKDMFQTALTAEGLRVTILSTLDLAQYLLTKVRQAAGENDHPDMPTFIQLYRMLAVFSVLKAPKIGNCEAREGAPVIDFGAFRAAFKNKKPDESSVDKLKAKLDGLIETEAWDCDDIVTTDYNSVEVVDAILYYVTRGGIL
;
A
#
# COMPACT_ATOMS: atom_id res chain seq x y z
N MET A 1 6.17 -21.64 23.40
CA MET A 1 7.06 -20.84 22.54
C MET A 1 6.29 -19.56 22.25
N ASP A 2 6.58 -18.49 22.98
CA ASP A 2 5.83 -17.25 22.82
C ASP A 2 6.22 -16.61 21.48
N LEU A 3 5.21 -16.38 20.63
CA LEU A 3 5.36 -15.60 19.41
C LEU A 3 5.96 -14.23 19.75
N MET A 4 6.87 -13.76 18.89
CA MET A 4 7.55 -12.49 19.09
C MET A 4 6.53 -11.35 19.08
N ARG A 5 6.38 -10.65 20.20
CA ARG A 5 5.52 -9.45 20.27
C ARG A 5 6.16 -8.35 19.44
N VAL A 6 5.37 -7.62 18.66
CA VAL A 6 5.83 -6.47 17.85
C VAL A 6 6.66 -5.50 18.69
N LYS A 7 6.25 -5.25 19.94
CA LYS A 7 7.00 -4.42 20.90
C LYS A 7 8.46 -4.86 21.10
N PHE A 8 8.73 -6.16 21.13
CA PHE A 8 10.10 -6.66 21.32
C PHE A 8 10.89 -6.56 20.01
N ALA A 9 10.26 -6.84 18.87
CA ALA A 9 10.89 -6.69 17.56
C ALA A 9 11.32 -5.23 17.30
N THR A 10 10.47 -4.26 17.66
CA THR A 10 10.79 -2.83 17.53
C THR A 10 11.87 -2.40 18.51
N GLN A 11 11.91 -2.95 19.73
CA GLN A 11 13.00 -2.67 20.68
C GLN A 11 14.35 -3.19 20.19
N VAL A 12 14.38 -4.39 19.63
CA VAL A 12 15.60 -4.99 19.06
C VAL A 12 16.08 -4.18 17.85
N SER A 13 15.15 -3.77 16.98
CA SER A 13 15.43 -3.03 15.76
C SER A 13 15.40 -1.51 15.96
N SER A 14 15.89 -1.02 17.11
CA SER A 14 15.80 0.39 17.47
C SER A 14 17.10 1.15 17.21
N ARG A 15 17.00 2.48 17.03
CA ARG A 15 18.20 3.32 16.92
C ARG A 15 19.16 3.17 18.08
N SER A 16 18.66 3.09 19.32
CA SER A 16 19.52 2.90 20.50
C SER A 16 20.30 1.60 20.43
N MET A 17 19.72 0.53 19.88
CA MET A 17 20.42 -0.74 19.65
C MET A 17 21.51 -0.63 18.59
N ALA A 18 21.25 0.05 17.47
CA ALA A 18 22.28 0.30 16.46
C ALA A 18 23.48 1.07 17.07
N TRP A 19 23.21 2.08 17.89
CA TRP A 19 24.25 2.84 18.60
C TRP A 19 24.98 1.97 19.65
N ALA A 20 24.27 1.10 20.36
CA ALA A 20 24.87 0.19 21.32
C ALA A 20 25.84 -0.79 20.64
N ILE A 21 25.45 -1.37 19.50
CA ILE A 21 26.32 -2.26 18.72
C ILE A 21 27.57 -1.50 18.28
N THR A 22 27.44 -0.30 17.72
CA THR A 22 28.59 0.54 17.36
C THR A 22 29.50 0.84 18.56
N TYR A 23 28.91 1.21 19.70
CA TYR A 23 29.62 1.52 20.94
C TYR A 23 30.46 0.34 21.47
N TYR A 24 29.94 -0.89 21.39
CA TYR A 24 30.64 -2.08 21.82
C TYR A 24 31.67 -2.57 20.79
N THR A 25 31.42 -2.33 19.51
CA THR A 25 32.36 -2.62 18.41
C THR A 25 33.64 -1.80 18.55
N ILE A 26 33.52 -0.49 18.83
CA ILE A 26 34.67 0.41 19.05
C ILE A 26 35.53 -0.05 20.25
N ARG A 27 34.93 -0.74 21.23
CA ARG A 27 35.64 -1.31 22.39
C ARG A 27 36.18 -2.72 22.16
N ASN A 28 36.10 -3.23 20.93
CA ASN A 28 36.53 -4.56 20.57
C ASN A 28 35.84 -5.68 21.40
N VAL A 29 34.60 -5.45 21.85
CA VAL A 29 33.85 -6.45 22.64
C VAL A 29 33.41 -7.64 21.78
N PHE A 30 33.15 -7.42 20.49
CA PHE A 30 32.73 -8.47 19.56
C PHE A 30 33.90 -9.25 18.93
N ASN A 31 35.12 -9.16 19.46
CA ASN A 31 36.28 -9.95 19.00
C ASN A 31 36.46 -9.93 17.48
N SER A 32 36.45 -8.73 16.88
CA SER A 32 36.61 -8.53 15.43
C SER A 32 35.48 -9.08 14.53
N LEU A 33 34.30 -9.39 15.09
CA LEU A 33 33.10 -9.63 14.28
C LEU A 33 32.74 -8.38 13.48
N ASP A 34 32.43 -8.54 12.19
CA ASP A 34 31.88 -7.45 11.40
C ASP A 34 30.44 -7.17 11.85
N THR A 35 30.23 -5.98 12.39
CA THR A 35 28.93 -5.53 12.87
C THR A 35 28.29 -4.49 11.96
N ALA A 36 28.98 -4.04 10.90
CA ALA A 36 28.54 -2.91 10.08
C ALA A 36 27.19 -3.18 9.43
N GLY A 37 27.04 -4.35 8.80
CA GLY A 37 25.77 -4.76 8.18
C GLY A 37 24.62 -4.83 9.19
N THR A 38 24.87 -5.35 10.40
CA THR A 38 23.85 -5.43 11.47
C THR A 38 23.44 -4.05 11.96
N VAL A 39 24.39 -3.12 12.13
CA VAL A 39 24.12 -1.73 12.53
C VAL A 39 23.26 -1.04 11.47
N GLU A 40 23.65 -1.15 10.19
CA GLU A 40 22.92 -0.53 9.09
C GLU A 40 21.50 -1.10 8.97
N PHE A 41 21.36 -2.42 9.01
CA PHE A 41 20.05 -3.09 8.99
C PHE A 41 19.16 -2.62 10.15
N THR A 42 19.71 -2.60 11.38
CA THR A 42 18.98 -2.18 12.58
C THR A 42 18.50 -0.73 12.47
N ALA A 43 19.36 0.17 12.01
CA ALA A 43 19.02 1.57 11.82
C ALA A 43 17.96 1.76 10.74
N ARG A 44 18.10 1.06 9.61
CA ARG A 44 17.15 1.16 8.49
C ARG A 44 15.77 0.63 8.88
N MET A 45 15.70 -0.49 9.58
CA MET A 45 14.43 -1.03 10.08
C MET A 45 13.75 -0.09 11.09
N ASN A 46 14.52 0.55 11.97
CA ASN A 46 13.99 1.60 12.86
C ASN A 46 13.36 2.74 12.05
N ASP A 47 14.17 3.32 11.15
CA ASP A 47 13.79 4.54 10.43
C ASP A 47 12.58 4.27 9.52
N LEU A 48 12.52 3.11 8.86
CA LEU A 48 11.36 2.68 8.08
C LEU A 48 10.12 2.46 8.95
N PHE A 49 10.26 1.80 10.10
CA PHE A 49 9.14 1.57 11.01
C PHE A 49 8.56 2.90 11.53
N ASP A 50 9.43 3.84 11.90
CA ASP A 50 9.04 5.17 12.36
C ASP A 50 8.38 5.99 11.25
N ALA A 51 8.91 5.94 10.02
CA ALA A 51 8.34 6.62 8.86
C ALA A 51 6.91 6.14 8.54
N MET A 52 6.67 4.82 8.59
CA MET A 52 5.34 4.24 8.32
C MET A 52 4.36 4.39 9.49
N ASN A 53 4.83 4.61 10.72
CA ASN A 53 3.98 4.67 11.93
C ASN A 53 3.94 6.05 12.60
N ARG A 54 4.39 7.11 11.93
CA ARG A 54 4.44 8.46 12.51
C ARG A 54 3.05 8.98 12.87
N ARG A 55 2.93 9.57 14.06
CA ARG A 55 1.64 10.06 14.63
C ARG A 55 1.63 11.54 15.00
N HIS A 56 2.74 12.26 14.84
CA HIS A 56 2.83 13.66 15.26
C HIS A 56 2.20 14.59 14.22
N PRO A 57 1.18 15.40 14.58
CA PRO A 57 0.50 16.29 13.62
C PRO A 57 1.42 17.33 12.96
N GLY A 58 2.49 17.75 13.63
CA GLY A 58 3.47 18.70 13.10
C GLY A 58 4.45 18.09 12.08
N GLU A 59 4.42 16.77 11.91
CA GLU A 59 5.27 16.00 11.00
C GLU A 59 4.40 15.28 9.95
N ALA A 60 3.26 15.88 9.61
CA ALA A 60 2.32 15.31 8.64
C ALA A 60 3.01 15.02 7.30
N VAL A 61 2.64 13.90 6.67
CA VAL A 61 3.19 13.50 5.38
C VAL A 61 2.90 14.60 4.35
N HIS A 62 3.93 15.06 3.65
CA HIS A 62 3.84 15.99 2.53
C HIS A 62 4.79 15.51 1.43
N ASN A 63 4.65 16.00 0.19
CA ASN A 63 5.36 15.46 -0.99
C ASN A 63 6.91 15.45 -0.90
N GLN A 64 7.46 16.17 0.07
CA GLN A 64 8.91 16.28 0.34
C GLN A 64 9.25 15.84 1.77
N SER A 65 8.37 15.08 2.44
CA SER A 65 8.64 14.66 3.82
C SER A 65 9.80 13.68 3.85
N GLN A 66 10.60 13.76 4.91
CA GLN A 66 11.68 12.83 5.15
C GLN A 66 11.18 11.38 5.18
N ASP A 67 9.95 11.14 5.61
CA ASP A 67 9.36 9.79 5.68
C ASP A 67 9.12 9.19 4.30
N ILE A 68 8.68 9.99 3.32
CA ILE A 68 8.57 9.53 1.92
C ILE A 68 9.95 9.15 1.38
N LEU A 69 10.97 9.94 1.70
CA LEU A 69 12.34 9.64 1.28
C LEU A 69 12.83 8.33 1.91
N VAL A 70 12.67 8.16 3.23
CA VAL A 70 13.05 6.93 3.94
C VAL A 70 12.35 5.70 3.37
N MET A 71 11.06 5.79 3.04
CA MET A 71 10.32 4.70 2.40
C MET A 71 10.88 4.35 1.01
N LYS A 72 11.18 5.36 0.18
CA LYS A 72 11.79 5.15 -1.16
C LYS A 72 13.19 4.55 -1.08
N GLU A 73 14.04 5.06 -0.19
CA GLU A 73 15.38 4.55 0.04
C GLU A 73 15.36 3.12 0.60
N SER A 74 14.40 2.79 1.44
CA SER A 74 14.21 1.42 1.96
C SER A 74 13.75 0.45 0.88
N LEU A 75 12.90 0.91 -0.05
CA LEU A 75 12.48 0.12 -1.20
C LEU A 75 13.66 -0.15 -2.16
N GLN A 76 14.47 0.87 -2.44
CA GLN A 76 15.67 0.72 -3.27
C GLN A 76 16.66 -0.24 -2.61
N TRP A 77 16.93 -0.08 -1.32
CA TRP A 77 17.80 -0.99 -0.58
C TRP A 77 17.30 -2.45 -0.64
N LEU A 78 15.99 -2.69 -0.54
CA LEU A 78 15.43 -4.03 -0.69
C LEU A 78 15.62 -4.59 -2.11
N ASN A 79 15.47 -3.75 -3.14
CA ASN A 79 15.76 -4.12 -4.53
C ASN A 79 17.23 -4.48 -4.73
N ASP A 80 18.14 -3.68 -4.20
CA ASP A 80 19.58 -3.89 -4.34
C ASP A 80 20.00 -5.18 -3.60
N TRP A 81 19.43 -5.43 -2.43
CA TRP A 81 19.70 -6.65 -1.67
C TRP A 81 19.19 -7.92 -2.39
N GLU A 82 18.03 -7.84 -3.05
CA GLU A 82 17.51 -8.93 -3.89
C GLU A 82 18.29 -9.09 -5.20
N HIS A 83 18.77 -7.98 -5.78
CA HIS A 83 19.68 -7.99 -6.92
C HIS A 83 20.96 -8.74 -6.58
N ASP A 84 21.60 -8.44 -5.45
CA ASP A 84 22.80 -9.14 -4.99
C ASP A 84 22.59 -10.64 -4.83
N LEU A 85 21.39 -11.08 -4.40
CA LEU A 85 21.03 -12.49 -4.37
C LEU A 85 20.97 -13.10 -5.78
N ASN A 86 20.30 -12.41 -6.71
CA ASN A 86 20.10 -12.89 -8.08
C ASN A 86 21.42 -12.97 -8.87
N PHE A 87 22.37 -12.08 -8.57
CA PHE A 87 23.70 -12.06 -9.18
C PHE A 87 24.72 -12.95 -8.44
N GLY A 88 24.31 -13.62 -7.36
CA GLY A 88 25.16 -14.53 -6.60
C GLY A 88 26.24 -13.85 -5.76
N VAL A 89 26.08 -12.55 -5.48
CA VAL A 89 26.93 -11.79 -4.55
C VAL A 89 26.69 -12.27 -3.12
N ILE A 90 25.44 -12.62 -2.80
CA ILE A 90 25.06 -13.22 -1.52
C ILE A 90 24.36 -14.57 -1.72
N THR A 91 24.33 -15.37 -0.66
CA THR A 91 23.64 -16.66 -0.65
C THR A 91 22.20 -16.52 -0.15
N LYS A 92 21.36 -17.54 -0.43
CA LYS A 92 19.93 -17.51 -0.07
C LYS A 92 19.68 -17.40 1.44
N ASP A 93 20.58 -17.91 2.28
CA ASP A 93 20.51 -17.79 3.73
C ASP A 93 20.85 -16.38 4.25
N MET A 94 21.47 -15.55 3.42
CA MET A 94 21.77 -14.15 3.71
C MET A 94 20.65 -13.20 3.27
N PHE A 95 19.57 -13.71 2.66
CA PHE A 95 18.40 -12.94 2.26
C PHE A 95 17.15 -13.39 3.03
N GLN A 96 16.16 -12.50 3.12
CA GLN A 96 14.90 -12.84 3.76
C GLN A 96 14.10 -13.84 2.92
N THR A 97 13.02 -14.40 3.49
CA THR A 97 12.13 -15.24 2.67
C THR A 97 11.48 -14.38 1.59
N ALA A 98 11.31 -14.94 0.38
CA ALA A 98 10.68 -14.23 -0.74
C ALA A 98 9.31 -13.65 -0.36
N LEU A 99 8.51 -14.39 0.42
CA LEU A 99 7.21 -13.92 0.91
C LEU A 99 7.33 -12.70 1.82
N THR A 100 8.36 -12.64 2.67
CA THR A 100 8.59 -11.49 3.55
C THR A 100 9.06 -10.27 2.75
N ALA A 101 9.98 -10.47 1.80
CA ALA A 101 10.49 -9.41 0.94
C ALA A 101 9.36 -8.80 0.09
N GLU A 102 8.57 -9.63 -0.58
CA GLU A 102 7.41 -9.18 -1.36
C GLU A 102 6.35 -8.51 -0.48
N GLY A 103 6.04 -9.08 0.69
CA GLY A 103 5.10 -8.47 1.62
C GLY A 103 5.54 -7.08 2.07
N LEU A 104 6.82 -6.90 2.35
CA LEU A 104 7.40 -5.60 2.72
C LEU A 104 7.34 -4.62 1.53
N ARG A 105 7.73 -5.07 0.33
CA ARG A 105 7.68 -4.29 -0.91
C ARG A 105 6.27 -3.75 -1.19
N VAL A 106 5.28 -4.64 -1.18
CA VAL A 106 3.86 -4.29 -1.40
C VAL A 106 3.38 -3.30 -0.33
N THR A 107 3.77 -3.49 0.94
CA THR A 107 3.37 -2.58 2.03
C THR A 107 3.92 -1.17 1.84
N ILE A 108 5.21 -1.06 1.51
CA ILE A 108 5.87 0.24 1.27
C ILE A 108 5.26 0.93 0.05
N LEU A 109 5.12 0.22 -1.07
CA LEU A 109 4.53 0.75 -2.30
C LEU A 109 3.09 1.23 -2.06
N SER A 110 2.26 0.39 -1.44
CA SER A 110 0.86 0.75 -1.14
C SER A 110 0.75 2.00 -0.27
N THR A 111 1.67 2.15 0.70
CA THR A 111 1.70 3.32 1.60
C THR A 111 2.14 4.58 0.85
N LEU A 112 3.14 4.47 -0.03
CA LEU A 112 3.59 5.57 -0.89
C LEU A 112 2.50 6.01 -1.87
N ASP A 113 1.83 5.06 -2.53
CA ASP A 113 0.75 5.34 -3.47
C ASP A 113 -0.45 5.99 -2.78
N LEU A 114 -0.83 5.48 -1.61
CA LEU A 114 -1.89 6.07 -0.80
C LEU A 114 -1.54 7.50 -0.37
N ALA A 115 -0.31 7.72 0.11
CA ALA A 115 0.16 9.04 0.51
C ALA A 115 0.15 10.02 -0.68
N GLN A 116 0.64 9.59 -1.84
CA GLN A 116 0.66 10.42 -3.04
C GLN A 116 -0.76 10.71 -3.56
N TYR A 117 -1.65 9.73 -3.51
CA TYR A 117 -3.06 9.90 -3.87
C TYR A 117 -3.72 10.95 -2.97
N LEU A 118 -3.58 10.81 -1.65
CA LEU A 118 -4.16 11.74 -0.68
C LEU A 118 -3.58 13.15 -0.83
N LEU A 119 -2.27 13.27 -1.05
CA LEU A 119 -1.62 14.57 -1.18
C LEU A 119 -1.87 15.25 -2.52
N THR A 120 -2.09 14.49 -3.59
CA THR A 120 -2.24 15.05 -4.94
C THR A 120 -3.71 15.16 -5.31
N LYS A 121 -4.46 14.05 -5.30
CA LYS A 121 -5.83 14.01 -5.83
C LYS A 121 -6.82 14.73 -4.92
N VAL A 122 -6.72 14.55 -3.60
CA VAL A 122 -7.64 15.23 -2.66
C VAL A 122 -7.36 16.73 -2.63
N ARG A 123 -6.09 17.15 -2.67
CA ARG A 123 -5.75 18.59 -2.78
C ARG A 123 -6.20 19.20 -4.10
N GLN A 124 -5.95 18.54 -5.23
CA GLN A 124 -6.45 19.01 -6.53
C GLN A 124 -7.97 19.14 -6.57
N ALA A 125 -8.70 18.22 -5.93
CA ALA A 125 -10.15 18.29 -5.84
C ALA A 125 -10.65 19.46 -4.97
N ALA A 126 -9.80 20.04 -4.13
CA ALA A 126 -10.11 21.24 -3.35
C ALA A 126 -10.06 22.53 -4.20
N GLY A 127 -9.61 22.48 -5.45
CA GLY A 127 -9.54 23.62 -6.35
C GLY A 127 -8.57 24.70 -5.85
N GLU A 128 -9.04 25.93 -5.69
CA GLU A 128 -8.23 27.05 -5.16
C GLU A 128 -7.87 26.90 -3.67
N ASN A 129 -8.51 25.97 -2.96
CA ASN A 129 -8.22 25.69 -1.56
C ASN A 129 -7.12 24.60 -1.44
N ASP A 130 -5.89 24.92 -1.87
CA ASP A 130 -4.74 23.99 -1.89
C ASP A 130 -4.37 23.39 -0.51
N HIS A 131 -4.88 23.99 0.58
CA HIS A 131 -4.69 23.55 1.96
C HIS A 131 -6.03 23.43 2.70
N PRO A 132 -6.87 22.44 2.34
CA PRO A 132 -8.15 22.25 3.00
C PRO A 132 -7.95 21.92 4.47
N ASP A 133 -8.79 22.48 5.33
CA ASP A 133 -8.86 22.08 6.74
C ASP A 133 -9.35 20.64 6.88
N MET A 134 -9.20 20.04 8.07
CA MET A 134 -9.54 18.63 8.27
C MET A 134 -11.00 18.28 7.88
N PRO A 135 -12.03 19.07 8.23
CA PRO A 135 -13.39 18.82 7.78
C PRO A 135 -13.53 18.85 6.25
N THR A 136 -12.95 19.84 5.57
CA THR A 136 -13.02 19.95 4.10
C THR A 136 -12.28 18.80 3.43
N PHE A 137 -11.11 18.42 3.97
CA PHE A 137 -10.33 17.29 3.47
C PHE A 137 -11.10 15.97 3.57
N ILE A 138 -11.72 15.68 4.73
CA ILE A 138 -12.55 14.48 4.92
C ILE A 138 -13.72 14.48 3.94
N GLN A 139 -14.38 15.62 3.76
CA GLN A 139 -15.52 15.72 2.85
C GLN A 139 -15.11 15.47 1.40
N LEU A 140 -14.00 16.05 0.95
CA LEU A 140 -13.44 15.82 -0.39
C LEU A 140 -13.02 14.37 -0.57
N TYR A 141 -12.33 13.77 0.40
CA TYR A 141 -11.95 12.37 0.37
C TYR A 141 -13.18 11.45 0.25
N ARG A 142 -14.23 11.68 1.06
CA ARG A 142 -15.48 10.91 0.98
C ARG A 142 -16.14 11.03 -0.38
N MET A 143 -16.23 12.25 -0.90
CA MET A 143 -16.78 12.48 -2.23
C MET A 143 -15.95 11.73 -3.29
N LEU A 144 -14.62 11.86 -3.28
CA LEU A 144 -13.75 11.18 -4.24
C LEU A 144 -13.81 9.65 -4.15
N ALA A 145 -13.82 9.08 -2.95
CA ALA A 145 -13.93 7.64 -2.74
C ALA A 145 -15.26 7.07 -3.23
N VAL A 146 -16.33 7.87 -3.15
CA VAL A 146 -17.64 7.49 -3.69
C VAL A 146 -17.68 7.74 -5.18
N PHE A 147 -17.12 8.85 -5.67
CA PHE A 147 -17.04 9.18 -7.09
C PHE A 147 -16.20 8.17 -7.86
N SER A 148 -15.14 7.57 -7.31
CA SER A 148 -14.39 6.50 -8.00
C SER A 148 -15.22 5.23 -8.17
N VAL A 149 -16.11 4.91 -7.24
CA VAL A 149 -17.04 3.78 -7.33
C VAL A 149 -18.26 4.12 -8.20
N LEU A 150 -18.71 5.38 -8.16
CA LEU A 150 -19.90 5.85 -8.86
C LEU A 150 -19.63 6.37 -10.26
N LYS A 151 -18.37 6.63 -10.63
CA LYS A 151 -18.04 7.03 -11.99
C LYS A 151 -18.43 5.89 -12.90
N ALA A 152 -19.35 6.18 -13.81
CA ALA A 152 -19.50 5.34 -14.97
C ALA A 152 -18.11 5.13 -15.61
N PRO A 153 -17.82 3.94 -16.16
CA PRO A 153 -16.63 3.75 -16.99
C PRO A 153 -16.52 4.90 -17.99
N LYS A 154 -15.32 5.24 -18.47
CA LYS A 154 -15.07 6.33 -19.47
C LYS A 154 -15.73 6.09 -20.85
N ILE A 155 -16.96 5.60 -20.90
CA ILE A 155 -17.83 5.51 -22.06
C ILE A 155 -18.69 6.78 -22.07
N GLY A 156 -18.04 7.92 -22.30
CA GLY A 156 -18.74 9.12 -22.76
C GLY A 156 -19.01 8.95 -24.25
N ASN A 157 -20.28 8.80 -24.66
CA ASN A 157 -20.82 8.88 -26.04
C ASN A 157 -20.06 8.16 -27.18
N CYS A 158 -19.07 7.32 -26.90
CA CYS A 158 -18.44 6.45 -27.88
C CYS A 158 -18.91 5.02 -27.61
N GLU A 159 -19.38 4.36 -28.65
CA GLU A 159 -19.75 2.95 -28.64
C GLU A 159 -18.70 2.12 -27.89
N ALA A 160 -19.15 1.16 -27.08
CA ALA A 160 -18.30 0.32 -26.25
C ALA A 160 -17.11 -0.18 -27.07
N ARG A 161 -15.89 0.09 -26.61
CA ARG A 161 -14.69 -0.51 -27.22
C ARG A 161 -14.83 -2.02 -27.09
N GLU A 162 -15.16 -2.69 -28.20
CA GLU A 162 -15.07 -4.14 -28.31
C GLU A 162 -13.63 -4.55 -27.94
N GLY A 163 -13.49 -5.34 -26.87
CA GLY A 163 -12.20 -5.85 -26.41
C GLY A 163 -11.65 -5.21 -25.13
N ALA A 164 -12.32 -4.23 -24.51
CA ALA A 164 -11.93 -3.78 -23.17
C ALA A 164 -12.29 -4.86 -22.12
N PRO A 165 -11.36 -5.27 -21.24
CA PRO A 165 -11.61 -6.34 -20.30
C PRO A 165 -12.42 -5.85 -19.10
N VAL A 166 -13.73 -6.13 -19.12
CA VAL A 166 -14.67 -5.75 -18.06
C VAL A 166 -14.80 -6.84 -17.01
N ILE A 167 -14.67 -6.50 -15.72
CA ILE A 167 -15.06 -7.37 -14.60
C ILE A 167 -16.42 -6.93 -14.07
N ASP A 168 -17.47 -7.62 -14.52
CA ASP A 168 -18.82 -7.44 -14.02
C ASP A 168 -18.98 -8.00 -12.60
N PHE A 169 -19.62 -7.24 -11.70
CA PHE A 169 -20.02 -7.67 -10.36
C PHE A 169 -20.91 -8.93 -10.36
N GLY A 170 -21.57 -9.23 -11.48
CA GLY A 170 -22.26 -10.50 -11.71
C GLY A 170 -21.34 -11.71 -11.55
N ALA A 171 -20.08 -11.62 -11.97
CA ALA A 171 -19.10 -12.70 -11.84
C ALA A 171 -18.70 -12.95 -10.38
N PHE A 172 -18.51 -11.89 -9.60
CA PHE A 172 -18.27 -11.99 -8.16
C PHE A 172 -19.48 -12.56 -7.42
N ARG A 173 -20.70 -12.09 -7.77
CA ARG A 173 -21.94 -12.59 -7.16
C ARG A 173 -22.18 -14.06 -7.47
N ALA A 174 -21.76 -14.55 -8.64
CA ALA A 174 -21.81 -15.96 -9.00
C ALA A 174 -20.75 -16.79 -8.24
N ALA A 175 -19.50 -16.31 -8.16
CA ALA A 175 -18.41 -17.01 -7.47
C ALA A 175 -18.65 -17.14 -5.96
N PHE A 176 -19.26 -16.13 -5.33
CA PHE A 176 -19.49 -16.07 -3.88
C PHE A 176 -20.95 -16.31 -3.47
N LYS A 177 -21.78 -16.86 -4.38
CA LYS A 177 -23.20 -17.12 -4.11
C LYS A 177 -23.43 -18.16 -3.00
N ASN A 178 -22.46 -19.05 -2.80
CA ASN A 178 -22.46 -20.07 -1.74
C ASN A 178 -21.34 -19.76 -0.72
N LYS A 179 -21.61 -19.96 0.58
CA LYS A 179 -20.64 -19.74 1.69
C LYS A 179 -19.31 -20.50 1.55
N LYS A 180 -19.24 -21.49 0.65
CA LYS A 180 -18.00 -22.04 0.09
C LYS A 180 -18.02 -21.76 -1.42
N PRO A 181 -17.10 -20.94 -1.94
CA PRO A 181 -16.97 -20.74 -3.37
C PRO A 181 -16.48 -22.04 -4.02
N ASP A 182 -17.02 -22.37 -5.20
CA ASP A 182 -16.52 -23.47 -6.03
C ASP A 182 -15.13 -23.10 -6.57
N GLU A 183 -14.11 -23.94 -6.33
CA GLU A 183 -12.70 -23.72 -6.73
C GLU A 183 -12.60 -23.34 -8.22
N SER A 184 -13.39 -23.98 -9.08
CA SER A 184 -13.41 -23.73 -10.52
C SER A 184 -13.86 -22.32 -10.91
N SER A 185 -14.72 -21.69 -10.10
CA SER A 185 -15.21 -20.33 -10.35
C SER A 185 -14.21 -19.27 -9.89
N VAL A 186 -13.48 -19.55 -8.81
CA VAL A 186 -12.43 -18.68 -8.26
C VAL A 186 -11.20 -18.71 -9.16
N ASP A 187 -10.80 -19.87 -9.67
CA ASP A 187 -9.64 -20.00 -10.55
C ASP A 187 -9.84 -19.31 -11.90
N LYS A 188 -11.08 -19.32 -12.43
CA LYS A 188 -11.44 -18.53 -13.62
C LYS A 188 -11.37 -17.03 -13.38
N LEU A 189 -11.77 -16.58 -12.19
CA LEU A 189 -11.69 -15.18 -11.79
C LEU A 189 -10.24 -14.73 -11.64
N LYS A 190 -9.39 -15.57 -11.01
CA LYS A 190 -7.95 -15.34 -10.88
C LYS A 190 -7.27 -15.27 -12.23
N ALA A 191 -7.46 -16.27 -13.10
CA ALA A 191 -6.86 -16.26 -14.44
C ALA A 191 -7.28 -15.03 -15.26
N LYS A 192 -8.54 -14.59 -15.10
CA LYS A 192 -9.02 -13.37 -15.74
C LYS A 192 -8.37 -12.11 -15.16
N LEU A 193 -8.13 -12.06 -13.85
CA LEU A 193 -7.47 -10.95 -13.15
C LEU A 193 -5.96 -10.90 -13.43
N ASP A 194 -5.31 -12.05 -13.54
CA ASP A 194 -3.88 -12.19 -13.78
C ASP A 194 -3.52 -11.83 -15.24
N GLY A 195 -4.27 -12.36 -16.21
CA GLY A 195 -4.08 -12.02 -17.64
C GLY A 195 -4.50 -10.59 -17.97
N LEU A 196 -5.35 -10.05 -17.10
CA LEU A 196 -5.51 -8.63 -16.96
C LEU A 196 -4.14 -8.05 -16.55
N ILE A 197 -3.65 -8.25 -15.31
CA ILE A 197 -2.45 -7.57 -14.74
C ILE A 197 -1.25 -7.52 -15.71
N GLU A 198 -1.04 -8.56 -16.50
CA GLU A 198 0.04 -8.68 -17.49
C GLU A 198 -0.04 -7.74 -18.71
N THR A 199 -1.20 -7.15 -19.04
CA THR A 199 -1.35 -6.31 -20.25
C THR A 199 -1.03 -4.82 -20.05
N GLU A 200 -0.71 -4.35 -18.83
CA GLU A 200 -0.35 -2.95 -18.47
C GLU A 200 -1.29 -1.82 -18.96
N ALA A 201 -2.40 -2.13 -19.64
CA ALA A 201 -3.16 -1.19 -20.46
C ALA A 201 -4.47 -0.70 -19.81
N TRP A 202 -4.60 -0.74 -18.48
CA TRP A 202 -5.88 -0.47 -17.83
C TRP A 202 -5.74 0.30 -16.52
N ASP A 203 -6.56 1.33 -16.38
CA ASP A 203 -6.70 2.16 -15.18
C ASP A 203 -7.64 1.44 -14.20
N CYS A 204 -7.45 1.56 -12.88
CA CYS A 204 -8.37 0.98 -11.87
C CYS A 204 -9.84 1.37 -12.09
N ASP A 205 -10.07 2.53 -12.73
CA ASP A 205 -11.39 3.05 -13.11
C ASP A 205 -12.09 2.23 -14.22
N ASP A 206 -11.37 1.38 -14.96
CA ASP A 206 -11.89 0.62 -16.12
C ASP A 206 -12.48 -0.76 -15.74
N ILE A 207 -12.24 -1.22 -14.51
CA ILE A 207 -12.47 -2.62 -14.11
C ILE A 207 -13.85 -2.86 -13.51
N VAL A 208 -14.47 -1.85 -12.89
CA VAL A 208 -15.64 -2.03 -12.02
C VAL A 208 -16.90 -1.46 -12.68
N THR A 209 -17.74 -2.33 -13.25
CA THR A 209 -19.09 -1.93 -13.68
C THR A 209 -20.08 -2.17 -12.55
N THR A 210 -20.48 -1.10 -11.87
CA THR A 210 -21.60 -1.12 -10.91
C THR A 210 -22.92 -1.02 -11.68
N ASP A 211 -23.94 -1.82 -11.34
CA ASP A 211 -25.28 -1.72 -11.95
C ASP A 211 -26.00 -0.49 -11.37
N TYR A 212 -25.77 0.67 -11.99
CA TYR A 212 -26.36 1.96 -11.59
C TYR A 212 -27.89 2.01 -11.70
N ASN A 213 -28.53 0.99 -12.30
CA ASN A 213 -29.96 0.97 -12.54
C ASN A 213 -30.80 0.61 -11.30
N SER A 214 -30.19 0.16 -10.19
CA SER A 214 -30.91 0.00 -8.94
C SER A 214 -30.89 1.30 -8.12
N VAL A 215 -32.02 2.01 -8.11
CA VAL A 215 -32.26 3.23 -7.31
C VAL A 215 -31.89 3.03 -5.84
N GLU A 216 -32.09 1.82 -5.32
CA GLU A 216 -31.82 1.44 -3.92
C GLU A 216 -30.33 1.51 -3.54
N VAL A 217 -29.42 1.21 -4.48
CA VAL A 217 -27.96 1.24 -4.23
C VAL A 217 -27.45 2.68 -4.22
N VAL A 218 -27.96 3.52 -5.13
CA VAL A 218 -27.62 4.95 -5.19
C VAL A 218 -28.14 5.67 -3.95
N ASP A 219 -29.38 5.39 -3.53
CA ASP A 219 -29.97 5.97 -2.32
C ASP A 219 -29.26 5.51 -1.03
N ALA A 220 -28.83 4.24 -0.96
CA ALA A 220 -28.05 3.74 0.17
C ALA A 220 -26.66 4.41 0.27
N ILE A 221 -26.00 4.62 -0.87
CA ILE A 221 -24.71 5.32 -0.94
C ILE A 221 -24.88 6.81 -0.58
N LEU A 222 -25.89 7.49 -1.13
CA LEU A 222 -26.20 8.88 -0.79
C LEU A 222 -26.53 9.03 0.69
N TYR A 223 -27.33 8.12 1.26
CA TYR A 223 -27.68 8.10 2.68
C TYR A 223 -26.44 7.96 3.56
N TYR A 224 -25.52 7.04 3.23
CA TYR A 224 -24.29 6.82 4.01
C TYR A 224 -23.36 8.04 3.97
N VAL A 225 -23.25 8.68 2.81
CA VAL A 225 -22.39 9.87 2.59
C VAL A 225 -22.97 11.13 3.24
N THR A 226 -24.29 11.29 3.24
CA THR A 226 -24.97 12.50 3.74
C THR A 226 -25.38 12.42 5.21
N ARG A 227 -25.61 11.22 5.77
CA ARG A 227 -26.06 11.04 7.16
C ARG A 227 -25.09 10.30 8.09
N GLY A 228 -24.05 9.63 7.59
CA GLY A 228 -23.07 8.90 8.43
C GLY A 228 -22.09 9.76 9.24
N GLY A 229 -22.42 11.03 9.49
CA GLY A 229 -21.56 12.04 10.13
C GLY A 229 -21.97 12.45 11.55
N ILE A 230 -22.65 11.58 12.31
CA ILE A 230 -22.80 11.75 13.77
C ILE A 230 -22.52 10.40 14.43
N LEU A 231 -21.26 10.21 14.82
CA LEU A 231 -20.78 9.66 16.10
C LEU A 231 -19.24 9.60 16.07
#